data_AF-A0A6I7X0W4-F1
#
_entry.id   AF-A0A6I7X0W4-F1
#
_cell.length_a   1.000
_cell.length_b   1.000
_cell.length_c   1.000
_cell.angle_alpha   90.00
_cell.angle_beta   90.00
_cell.angle_gamma   90.00
#
_symmetry.space_group_name_H-M   'P 1'
#
loop_
_entity.id
_entity.type
_entity.pdbx_description
1 polymer ?
#
loop_
_entity_poly.entity_id
_entity_poly.type
_entity_poly.pdbx_seq_one_letter_code
_entity_poly.pdbx_strand_id
1 'polypeptide(L)'
;RITLNIQNTTKERIKCAHIVCKDIDTLDVGNIIEPGEKKTFYASTNDRVFCDFRGMESGTEYRLAMTCPHSSHNSACGYGSSGLQHYTRTDLAVFTFNIGTKDLADWNHGDEYEGDEIDYGDCS
;
A
#
# COMPACT_ATOMS: atom_id res chain seq x y z
N ARG A 1 5.44 9.90 -7.69
CA ARG A 1 4.44 10.64 -6.89
C ARG A 1 3.26 9.74 -6.62
N ILE A 2 2.92 9.51 -5.36
CA ILE A 2 1.96 8.49 -4.97
C ILE A 2 0.94 9.09 -4.01
N THR A 3 -0.34 8.89 -4.30
CA THR A 3 -1.45 9.10 -3.36
C THR A 3 -1.90 7.74 -2.87
N LEU A 4 -1.64 7.47 -1.59
CA LEU A 4 -1.99 6.23 -0.90
C LEU A 4 -3.26 6.44 -0.09
N ASN A 5 -4.34 5.77 -0.46
CA ASN A 5 -5.57 5.72 0.33
C ASN A 5 -5.60 4.41 1.11
N ILE A 6 -5.68 4.49 2.44
CA ILE A 6 -5.89 3.33 3.31
C ILE A 6 -7.30 3.43 3.89
N GLN A 7 -8.08 2.36 3.72
CA GLN A 7 -9.32 2.15 4.44
C GLN A 7 -9.16 0.93 5.35
N ASN A 8 -9.29 1.13 6.66
CA ASN A 8 -9.26 0.01 7.59
C ASN A 8 -10.63 -0.66 7.62
N THR A 9 -10.78 -1.80 6.95
CA THR A 9 -12.04 -2.58 6.93
C THR A 9 -12.08 -3.67 8.01
N THR A 10 -10.98 -3.83 8.76
CA THR A 10 -10.92 -4.76 9.89
C THR A 10 -11.78 -4.25 11.06
N LYS A 11 -11.92 -5.10 12.09
CA LYS A 11 -12.58 -4.74 13.36
C LYS A 11 -11.62 -4.21 14.42
N GLU A 12 -10.36 -4.03 14.05
CA GLU A 12 -9.25 -3.78 14.98
C GLU A 12 -8.46 -2.54 14.55
N ARG A 13 -7.67 -1.97 15.46
CA ARG A 13 -6.82 -0.82 15.09
C ARG A 13 -5.61 -1.34 14.35
N ILE A 14 -5.24 -0.66 13.27
CA ILE A 14 -4.00 -0.97 12.57
C ILE A 14 -3.01 0.17 12.79
N LYS A 15 -1.74 -0.18 12.97
CA LYS A 15 -0.65 0.76 13.21
C LYS A 15 0.40 0.59 12.12
N CYS A 16 0.83 1.67 11.49
CA CYS A 16 2.00 1.64 10.62
C CYS A 16 3.22 1.22 11.44
N ALA A 17 3.81 0.07 11.11
CA ALA A 17 4.89 -0.54 11.86
C ALA A 17 6.25 -0.29 11.19
N HIS A 18 6.36 -0.36 9.87
CA HIS A 18 7.55 0.09 9.16
C HIS A 18 7.24 0.78 7.82
N ILE A 19 8.23 1.54 7.37
CA ILE A 19 8.35 2.14 6.03
C ILE A 19 9.76 1.79 5.55
N VAL A 20 9.89 1.27 4.33
CA VAL A 20 11.13 0.74 3.77
C VAL A 20 11.40 1.35 2.38
N CYS A 21 12.68 1.42 2.03
CA CYS A 21 13.26 2.03 0.82
C CYS A 21 13.15 3.55 0.74
N LYS A 22 11.93 4.09 0.73
CA LYS A 22 11.67 5.53 0.66
C LYS A 22 10.51 5.90 1.56
N ASP A 23 10.55 7.15 2.03
CA ASP A 23 9.53 7.67 2.93
C ASP A 23 8.20 7.92 2.20
N ILE A 24 7.13 7.89 2.99
CA ILE A 24 5.83 8.43 2.63
C ILE A 24 5.69 9.74 3.41
N ASP A 25 5.81 10.87 2.72
CA ASP A 25 5.93 12.23 3.27
C ASP A 25 4.95 12.57 4.41
N THR A 26 3.75 11.97 4.41
CA THR A 26 2.70 12.25 5.41
C THR A 26 2.30 11.05 6.26
N LEU A 27 3.08 9.97 6.25
CA LEU A 27 2.86 8.78 7.07
C LEU A 27 4.08 8.54 7.96
N ASP A 28 3.85 8.48 9.26
CA ASP A 28 4.88 8.12 10.23
C ASP A 28 4.68 6.69 10.75
N VAL A 29 5.79 6.00 11.00
CA VAL A 29 5.78 4.79 11.85
C VAL A 29 5.17 5.17 13.20
N GLY A 30 4.11 4.47 13.59
CA GLY A 30 3.32 4.87 14.75
C GLY A 30 1.90 5.31 14.43
N ASN A 31 1.63 5.78 13.21
CA ASN A 31 0.30 6.22 12.82
C ASN A 31 -0.72 5.09 12.96
N ILE A 32 -1.81 5.39 13.66
CA ILE A 32 -2.93 4.49 13.89
C ILE A 32 -4.06 4.85 12.92
N ILE A 33 -4.73 3.84 12.38
CA ILE A 33 -5.95 3.98 11.60
C ILE A 33 -7.04 3.18 12.31
N GLU A 34 -8.08 3.88 12.75
CA GLU A 34 -9.18 3.29 13.52
C GLU A 34 -10.05 2.36 12.63
N PRO A 35 -10.75 1.38 13.20
CA PRO A 35 -11.70 0.55 12.45
C PRO A 35 -12.73 1.41 11.69
N GLY A 36 -12.89 1.16 10.39
CA GLY A 36 -13.77 1.91 9.50
C GLY A 36 -13.24 3.28 9.05
N GLU A 37 -12.10 3.73 9.58
CA GLU A 37 -11.48 4.99 9.18
C GLU A 37 -10.83 4.87 7.80
N LYS A 38 -10.85 5.99 7.06
CA LYS A 38 -10.09 6.18 5.82
C LYS A 38 -9.08 7.31 6.02
N LYS A 39 -7.82 7.03 5.67
CA LYS A 39 -6.75 8.04 5.62
C LYS A 39 -6.10 8.09 4.24
N THR A 40 -5.58 9.26 3.90
CA THR A 40 -4.82 9.48 2.67
C THR A 40 -3.43 9.96 3.04
N PHE A 41 -2.43 9.35 2.41
CA PHE A 41 -1.03 9.67 2.56
C PHE A 41 -0.39 9.98 1.21
N TYR A 42 0.72 10.71 1.21
CA TYR A 42 1.38 11.16 0.00
C TYR A 42 2.87 10.80 0.04
N ALA A 43 3.41 10.44 -1.12
CA ALA A 43 4.85 10.28 -1.31
C ALA A 43 5.30 11.01 -2.58
N SER A 44 6.28 11.89 -2.45
CA SER A 44 6.85 12.69 -3.54
C SER A 44 7.89 11.93 -4.36
N THR A 45 8.23 10.70 -3.99
CA THR A 45 9.23 9.86 -4.66
C THR A 45 8.75 9.24 -5.98
N ASN A 46 9.70 8.90 -6.85
CA ASN A 46 9.50 8.08 -8.05
C ASN A 46 9.99 6.64 -7.88
N ASP A 47 10.72 6.39 -6.80
CA ASP A 47 11.24 5.07 -6.49
C ASP A 47 10.18 4.26 -5.76
N ARG A 48 10.49 2.98 -5.56
CA ARG A 48 9.64 2.08 -4.79
C ARG A 48 9.55 2.51 -3.33
N VAL A 49 8.36 2.35 -2.78
CA VAL A 49 8.04 2.55 -1.38
C VAL A 49 7.37 1.29 -0.88
N PHE A 50 7.76 0.86 0.31
CA PHE A 50 7.11 -0.23 1.01
C PHE A 50 6.67 0.27 2.37
N CYS A 51 5.51 -0.18 2.82
CA CYS A 51 5.10 0.02 4.21
C CYS A 51 4.29 -1.17 4.69
N ASP A 52 4.21 -1.32 6.00
CA ASP A 52 3.37 -2.33 6.62
C ASP A 52 2.54 -1.73 7.75
N PHE A 53 1.32 -2.25 7.84
CA PHE A 53 0.41 -2.02 8.95
C PHE A 53 0.28 -3.31 9.74
N ARG A 54 0.25 -3.18 11.07
CA ARG A 54 0.06 -4.29 11.97
C ARG A 54 -1.22 -4.11 12.78
N GLY A 55 -2.06 -5.13 12.80
CA GLY A 55 -3.20 -5.22 13.71
C GLY A 55 -2.72 -5.17 15.16
N MET A 56 -3.24 -4.22 15.94
CA MET A 56 -2.79 -3.99 17.31
C MET A 56 -3.24 -5.10 18.27
N GLU A 57 -4.30 -5.82 17.93
CA GLU A 57 -4.89 -6.86 18.74
C GLU A 57 -4.46 -8.26 18.26
N SER A 58 -4.53 -8.52 16.95
CA SER A 58 -4.18 -9.83 16.36
C SER A 58 -2.69 -9.99 16.06
N GLY A 59 -1.98 -8.87 15.88
CA GLY A 59 -0.61 -8.87 15.39
C GLY A 59 -0.46 -9.19 13.91
N THR A 60 -1.57 -9.31 13.15
CA THR A 60 -1.58 -9.58 11.71
C THR A 60 -0.84 -8.48 10.96
N GLU A 61 0.03 -8.84 10.01
CA GLU A 61 0.75 -7.90 9.15
C GLU A 61 0.06 -7.76 7.80
N TYR A 62 -0.09 -6.52 7.36
CA TYR A 62 -0.61 -6.13 6.05
C TYR A 62 0.47 -5.32 5.36
N ARG A 63 1.07 -5.88 4.31
CA ARG A 63 2.21 -5.24 3.64
C ARG A 63 1.78 -4.66 2.31
N LEU A 64 2.40 -3.54 1.95
CA LEU A 64 2.10 -2.79 0.75
C LEU A 64 3.42 -2.47 0.05
N ALA A 65 3.43 -2.62 -1.27
CA ALA A 65 4.47 -2.13 -2.14
C ALA A 65 3.86 -1.23 -3.21
N MET A 66 4.53 -0.14 -3.54
CA MET A 66 4.06 0.80 -4.56
C MET A 66 5.21 1.55 -5.21
N THR A 67 5.04 1.97 -6.47
CA THR A 67 5.99 2.81 -7.20
C THR A 67 5.29 3.67 -8.24
N CYS A 68 5.94 4.78 -8.62
CA CYS A 68 5.50 5.67 -9.68
C CYS A 68 6.72 6.27 -10.42
N PRO A 69 7.42 5.47 -11.25
CA PRO A 69 8.61 5.92 -11.97
C PRO A 69 8.27 6.98 -13.04
N HIS A 70 9.26 7.78 -13.44
CA HIS A 70 9.07 8.80 -14.48
C HIS A 70 8.95 8.22 -15.90
N SER A 71 9.55 7.07 -16.17
CA SER A 71 9.72 6.51 -17.51
C SER A 71 8.93 5.22 -17.74
N SER A 72 8.10 4.82 -16.78
CA SER A 72 7.29 3.59 -16.85
C SER A 72 5.97 3.78 -16.09
N HIS A 73 5.09 2.79 -16.19
CA HIS A 73 3.83 2.79 -15.46
C HIS A 73 4.05 2.64 -13.95
N ASN A 74 3.12 3.22 -13.17
CA ASN A 74 3.00 2.94 -11.75
C ASN A 74 2.55 1.49 -11.51
N SER A 75 2.93 0.98 -10.35
CA SER A 75 2.74 -0.40 -9.95
C SER A 75 2.50 -0.45 -8.45
N ALA A 76 1.62 -1.36 -8.00
CA ALA A 76 1.42 -1.62 -6.59
C ALA A 76 1.02 -3.08 -6.38
N CYS A 77 1.43 -3.67 -5.27
CA CYS A 77 0.91 -4.96 -4.84
C CYS A 77 0.72 -4.95 -3.32
N GLY A 78 -0.12 -5.87 -2.89
CA GLY A 78 -0.41 -6.10 -1.50
C GLY A 78 0.06 -7.50 -1.09
N TYR A 79 0.48 -7.66 0.16
CA TYR A 79 0.79 -8.97 0.73
C TYR A 79 -0.02 -9.19 2.00
N GLY A 80 -0.69 -10.33 2.06
CA GLY A 80 -1.52 -10.73 3.18
C GLY A 80 -2.72 -9.82 3.37
N SER A 81 -3.85 -10.14 2.73
CA SER A 81 -5.15 -9.44 2.87
C SER A 81 -5.07 -7.91 3.04
N SER A 82 -4.14 -7.30 2.33
CA SER A 82 -3.85 -5.85 2.31
C SER A 82 -4.89 -5.08 1.51
N GLY A 83 -5.61 -5.80 0.63
CA GLY A 83 -6.81 -5.30 -0.02
C GLY A 83 -6.55 -4.25 -1.09
N LEU A 84 -5.50 -4.39 -1.88
CA LEU A 84 -5.26 -3.53 -3.04
C LEU A 84 -6.48 -3.57 -3.99
N GLN A 85 -7.03 -2.40 -4.28
CA GLN A 85 -8.13 -2.23 -5.22
C GLN A 85 -7.59 -1.90 -6.62
N HIS A 86 -8.45 -1.98 -7.63
CA HIS A 86 -8.07 -1.62 -9.00
C HIS A 86 -7.50 -0.19 -9.07
N TYR A 87 -6.49 -0.01 -9.90
CA TYR A 87 -5.82 1.25 -10.15
C TYR A 87 -5.46 1.37 -11.63
N THR A 88 -5.32 2.61 -12.09
CA THR A 88 -4.90 2.88 -13.47
C THR A 88 -3.37 2.95 -13.54
N ARG A 89 -2.82 2.30 -14.56
CA ARG A 89 -1.39 2.32 -14.88
C ARG A 89 -1.03 3.57 -15.69
N THR A 90 -0.91 4.72 -15.03
CA THR A 90 -0.67 6.06 -15.62
C THR A 90 0.40 6.84 -14.84
N ASP A 91 0.81 8.01 -15.36
CA ASP A 91 1.79 8.89 -14.70
C ASP A 91 1.32 9.44 -13.33
N LEU A 92 0.02 9.33 -13.02
CA LEU A 92 -0.55 9.64 -11.71
C LEU A 92 -0.83 8.35 -10.92
N ALA A 93 -0.07 8.10 -9.87
CA ALA A 93 -0.28 6.92 -9.02
C ALA A 93 -1.25 7.22 -7.87
N VAL A 94 -2.47 6.69 -7.98
CA VAL A 94 -3.45 6.66 -6.89
C VAL A 94 -3.74 5.20 -6.55
N PHE A 95 -3.36 4.78 -5.35
CA PHE A 95 -3.58 3.41 -4.89
C PHE A 95 -4.55 3.42 -3.71
N THR A 96 -5.46 2.46 -3.68
CA THR A 96 -6.39 2.28 -2.58
C THR A 96 -6.23 0.88 -2.01
N PHE A 97 -5.97 0.79 -0.71
CA PHE A 97 -5.87 -0.46 0.03
C PHE A 97 -6.98 -0.52 1.08
N ASN A 98 -7.84 -1.52 0.94
CA ASN A 98 -8.90 -1.86 1.87
C ASN A 98 -8.39 -2.95 2.83
N ILE A 99 -7.65 -2.55 3.85
CA ILE A 99 -6.98 -3.47 4.77
C ILE A 99 -7.98 -4.41 5.41
N GLY A 100 -7.70 -5.72 5.33
CA GLY A 100 -8.60 -6.79 5.77
C GLY A 100 -9.41 -7.44 4.63
N THR A 101 -9.28 -6.97 3.38
CA THR A 101 -9.91 -7.60 2.22
C THR A 101 -8.89 -8.30 1.33
N LYS A 102 -9.38 -9.10 0.38
CA LYS A 102 -8.54 -9.63 -0.70
C LYS A 102 -8.08 -8.50 -1.63
N ASP A 103 -6.91 -8.68 -2.21
CA ASP A 103 -6.42 -7.86 -3.31
C ASP A 103 -7.23 -8.18 -4.58
N LEU A 104 -7.47 -7.15 -5.39
CA LEU A 104 -8.20 -7.21 -6.67
C LEU A 104 -7.31 -6.81 -7.85
N ALA A 105 -6.14 -6.27 -7.56
CA ALA A 105 -5.10 -5.86 -8.50
C ALA A 105 -3.74 -6.24 -7.91
N ASP A 106 -2.69 -6.25 -8.72
CA ASP A 106 -1.32 -6.53 -8.30
C ASP A 106 -0.29 -5.78 -9.17
N TRP A 107 1.01 -6.09 -9.02
CA TRP A 107 2.11 -5.21 -9.37
C TRP A 107 2.07 -4.68 -10.81
N ASN A 108 1.79 -5.52 -11.80
CA ASN A 108 1.64 -5.09 -13.19
C ASN A 108 0.20 -5.17 -13.71
N HIS A 109 -0.76 -5.60 -12.91
CA HIS A 109 -2.14 -5.82 -13.31
C HIS A 109 -3.06 -4.90 -12.51
N GLY A 110 -3.30 -3.70 -13.06
CA GLY A 110 -4.04 -2.65 -12.36
C GLY A 110 -5.55 -2.92 -12.22
N ASP A 111 -6.11 -3.81 -13.03
CA ASP A 111 -7.54 -4.11 -13.11
C ASP A 111 -7.90 -5.57 -12.84
N GLU A 112 -6.91 -6.40 -12.49
CA GLU A 112 -7.08 -7.81 -12.16
C GLU A 112 -5.94 -8.33 -11.27
N TYR A 113 -6.18 -9.45 -10.58
CA TYR A 113 -5.16 -10.11 -9.76
C TYR A 113 -4.69 -11.39 -10.46
N GLU A 114 -3.44 -11.42 -10.89
CA GLU A 114 -2.77 -12.57 -11.53
C GLU A 114 -1.73 -13.25 -10.61
N GLY A 115 -1.45 -12.66 -9.45
CA GLY A 115 -0.40 -13.11 -8.54
C GLY A 115 0.98 -12.57 -8.89
N ASP A 116 1.06 -11.44 -9.59
CA ASP A 116 2.32 -10.75 -9.87
C ASP A 116 2.72 -9.86 -8.69
N GLU A 117 3.75 -10.28 -7.96
CA GLU A 117 4.27 -9.57 -6.80
C GLU A 117 5.76 -9.26 -6.96
N ILE A 118 6.20 -8.20 -6.28
CA ILE A 118 7.62 -7.90 -6.14
C ILE A 118 8.14 -8.46 -4.82
N ASP A 119 9.44 -8.71 -4.71
CA ASP A 119 10.04 -9.05 -3.42
C ASP A 119 9.88 -7.87 -2.44
N TYR A 120 9.30 -8.13 -1.27
CA TYR A 120 9.07 -7.08 -0.28
C TYR A 120 10.40 -6.50 0.22
N GLY A 121 10.55 -5.19 0.11
CA GLY A 121 11.78 -4.49 0.45
C GLY A 121 12.83 -4.47 -0.67
N ASP A 122 12.48 -4.91 -1.88
CA ASP A 122 13.33 -4.71 -3.06
C ASP A 122 13.37 -3.22 -3.46
N CYS A 123 14.37 -2.53 -2.92
CA CYS A 123 14.63 -1.11 -3.18
C CYS A 123 15.37 -0.84 -4.50
N SER A 124 15.59 -1.85 -5.35
CA SER A 124 16.32 -1.71 -6.62
C SER A 124 15.53 -1.06 -7.75
#